data_AF-A0AAJ2I7Q5-F1
#
_entry.id   AF-A0AAJ2I7Q5-F1
#
_cell.length_a   1.000
_cell.length_b   1.000
_cell.length_c   1.000
_cell.angle_alpha   90.00
_cell.angle_beta   90.00
_cell.angle_gamma   90.00
#
_symmetry.space_group_name_H-M   'P 1'
#
loop_
_entity.id
_entity.type
_entity.pdbx_description
1 polymer ?
#
loop_
_entity_poly.entity_id
_entity_poly.type
_entity_poly.pdbx_seq_one_letter_code
_entity_poly.pdbx_strand_id
1 'polypeptide(L)'
;MKHFECAVCKQQLFFYKSVCDHCLSPIGYIASEKELCAFEKQSAERWVPIAKNYQHASYKPCHNYVHYQVCNWMIPSDEDEEFCESCQLTHVIPDLENSENLIYWFRLEEAKRRFLYLAQRMNMMPRPKKSEDDPFGLRFDFLLPQEDKPVLIGHANGVITLNAIEADVVYRETTRVNMGENYRTLLGHFRHESGHYYFALMQHMHPELLDEFRQYFGNERQDYGKALERHYNEGAPINWQEKYISAYATAHPWEDWAETWAHYLHMMETLETAYYGGMRVEGNGSYLASMDFKECPIGGQDFEHILENWVTLTFNLNALNRCMGLEDAYPFKLSEAVKDKLRFIHRHVLEKVFK
;
A
#
# COMPACT_ATOMS: atom_id res chain seq x y z
N MET A 1 -2.88 5.75 -7.73
CA MET A 1 -3.52 6.96 -7.20
C MET A 1 -4.05 7.81 -8.33
N LYS A 2 -5.34 8.16 -8.27
CA LYS A 2 -5.92 9.15 -9.18
C LYS A 2 -5.25 10.52 -9.01
N HIS A 3 -5.35 11.36 -10.04
CA HIS A 3 -5.01 12.77 -9.93
C HIS A 3 -6.13 13.54 -9.24
N PHE A 4 -5.76 14.56 -8.48
CA PHE A 4 -6.70 15.48 -7.83
C PHE A 4 -6.53 16.88 -8.41
N GLU A 5 -7.55 17.72 -8.29
CA GLU A 5 -7.55 19.08 -8.79
C GLU A 5 -7.85 20.07 -7.66
N CYS A 6 -7.08 21.15 -7.58
CA CYS A 6 -7.40 22.25 -6.67
C CYS A 6 -8.69 22.95 -7.11
N ALA A 7 -9.71 22.91 -6.26
CA ALA A 7 -11.00 23.55 -6.54
C ALA A 7 -10.90 25.08 -6.79
N VAL A 8 -9.84 25.74 -6.30
CA VAL A 8 -9.61 27.18 -6.43
C VAL A 8 -8.94 27.54 -7.76
N CYS A 9 -7.78 26.95 -8.06
CA CYS A 9 -6.95 27.36 -9.20
C CYS A 9 -6.82 26.30 -10.32
N LYS A 10 -7.53 25.17 -10.20
CA LYS A 10 -7.59 24.12 -11.23
C LYS A 10 -6.26 23.44 -11.55
N GLN A 11 -5.25 23.63 -10.71
CA GLN A 11 -3.97 22.93 -10.82
C GLN A 11 -4.05 21.54 -10.22
N GLN A 12 -3.27 20.64 -10.78
CA GLN A 12 -3.14 19.27 -10.29
C GLN A 12 -2.56 19.27 -8.86
N LEU A 13 -3.12 18.42 -8.01
CA LEU A 13 -2.66 18.16 -6.66
C LEU A 13 -2.12 16.75 -6.54
N PHE A 14 -1.05 16.60 -5.75
CA PHE A 14 -0.52 15.31 -5.35
C PHE A 14 -1.06 14.92 -3.98
N PHE A 15 -1.34 13.63 -3.80
CA PHE A 15 -2.07 13.08 -2.65
C PHE A 15 -1.55 13.51 -1.26
N TYR A 16 -0.24 13.72 -1.11
CA TYR A 16 0.42 14.07 0.16
C TYR A 16 0.50 15.57 0.43
N LYS A 17 0.03 16.42 -0.50
CA LYS A 17 0.09 17.88 -0.34
C LYS A 17 -0.87 18.34 0.76
N SER A 18 -0.40 19.26 1.58
CA SER A 18 -1.16 19.99 2.60
C SER A 18 -1.46 21.45 2.20
N VAL A 19 -0.86 21.91 1.11
CA VAL A 19 -1.03 23.25 0.52
C VAL A 19 -0.91 23.14 -1.00
N CYS A 20 -1.71 23.92 -1.73
CA CYS A 20 -1.58 24.03 -3.18
C CYS A 20 -0.33 24.85 -3.54
N ASP A 21 0.57 24.31 -4.35
CA ASP A 21 1.81 24.99 -4.73
C ASP A 21 1.58 26.28 -5.56
N HIS A 22 0.40 26.47 -6.13
CA HIS A 22 0.08 27.62 -6.99
C HIS A 22 -0.70 28.73 -6.27
N CYS A 23 -1.84 28.40 -5.66
CA CYS A 23 -2.69 29.39 -4.99
C CYS A 23 -2.55 29.42 -3.48
N LEU A 24 -1.67 28.57 -2.91
CA LEU A 24 -1.41 28.46 -1.47
C LEU A 24 -2.64 28.09 -0.62
N SER A 25 -3.73 27.64 -1.26
CA SER A 25 -4.91 27.18 -0.55
C SER A 25 -4.56 25.96 0.30
N PRO A 26 -5.02 25.89 1.56
CA PRO A 26 -4.89 24.71 2.40
C PRO A 26 -5.55 23.50 1.76
N ILE A 27 -4.88 22.35 1.79
CA ILE A 27 -5.32 21.11 1.17
C ILE A 27 -5.45 20.01 2.24
N GLY A 28 -6.52 19.24 2.18
CA GLY A 28 -6.70 18.08 3.05
C GLY A 28 -7.46 16.97 2.38
N TYR A 29 -7.17 15.73 2.76
CA TYR A 29 -7.85 14.54 2.24
C TYR A 29 -9.06 14.21 3.12
N ILE A 30 -10.23 14.09 2.51
CA ILE A 30 -11.46 13.65 3.16
C ILE A 30 -11.68 12.19 2.80
N ALA A 31 -11.46 11.30 3.77
CA ALA A 31 -11.49 9.86 3.56
C ALA A 31 -12.88 9.37 3.10
N SER A 32 -13.95 9.79 3.76
CA SER A 32 -15.33 9.39 3.39
C SER A 32 -15.69 9.74 1.94
N GLU A 33 -15.15 10.84 1.42
CA GLU A 33 -15.37 11.32 0.06
C GLU A 33 -14.36 10.75 -0.96
N LYS A 34 -13.29 10.11 -0.48
CA LYS A 34 -12.14 9.65 -1.28
C LYS A 34 -11.53 10.79 -2.12
N GLU A 35 -11.53 12.02 -1.59
CA GLU A 35 -11.13 13.24 -2.29
C GLU A 35 -10.09 14.08 -1.56
N LEU A 36 -9.23 14.75 -2.32
CA LEU A 36 -8.28 15.75 -1.83
C LEU A 36 -8.83 17.15 -2.13
N CYS A 37 -9.12 17.91 -1.09
CA CYS A 37 -9.93 19.12 -1.17
C CYS A 37 -9.12 20.36 -0.81
N ALA A 38 -9.44 21.47 -1.46
CA ALA A 38 -9.02 22.80 -1.02
C ALA A 38 -10.03 23.37 -0.01
N PHE A 39 -9.54 24.09 0.99
CA PHE A 39 -10.36 24.61 2.09
C PHE A 39 -10.21 26.12 2.29
N GLU A 40 -11.28 26.76 2.72
CA GLU A 40 -11.27 28.05 3.38
C GLU A 40 -11.16 27.85 4.91
N LYS A 41 -10.14 28.46 5.53
CA LYS A 41 -9.94 28.40 6.98
C LYS A 41 -10.80 29.46 7.68
N GLN A 42 -11.88 29.06 8.33
CA GLN A 42 -12.70 29.97 9.15
C GLN A 42 -12.18 30.07 10.59
N SER A 43 -11.66 28.97 11.12
CA SER A 43 -10.94 28.92 12.41
C SER A 43 -9.92 27.76 12.41
N ALA A 44 -9.21 27.56 13.53
CA ALA A 44 -8.29 26.45 13.69
C ALA A 44 -8.97 25.07 13.48
N GLU A 45 -10.20 24.92 13.99
CA GLU A 45 -10.98 23.67 13.99
C GLU A 45 -12.16 23.70 13.01
N ARG A 46 -12.29 24.74 12.19
CA ARG A 46 -13.39 24.85 11.22
C ARG A 46 -12.89 25.30 9.86
N TRP A 47 -12.71 24.33 8.98
CA TRP A 47 -12.28 24.49 7.60
C TRP A 47 -13.45 24.09 6.70
N VAL A 48 -13.84 25.00 5.80
CA VAL A 48 -14.97 24.78 4.89
C VAL A 48 -14.41 24.37 3.53
N PRO A 49 -14.80 23.21 2.97
CA PRO A 49 -14.35 22.82 1.65
C PRO A 49 -14.86 23.80 0.59
N ILE A 50 -14.01 24.16 -0.37
CA ILE A 50 -14.37 25.09 -1.44
C ILE A 50 -15.45 24.50 -2.36
N ALA A 51 -15.41 23.18 -2.59
CA ALA A 51 -16.47 22.46 -3.28
C ALA A 51 -17.64 22.16 -2.32
N LYS A 52 -18.89 22.31 -2.80
CA LYS A 52 -20.10 22.35 -1.95
C LYS A 52 -20.88 21.03 -1.85
N ASN A 53 -20.37 19.93 -2.40
CA ASN A 53 -21.12 18.69 -2.57
C ASN A 53 -20.62 17.54 -1.68
N TYR A 54 -20.09 17.85 -0.49
CA TYR A 54 -19.62 16.84 0.47
C TYR A 54 -20.65 16.61 1.58
N GLN A 55 -20.56 15.46 2.22
CA GLN A 55 -21.48 15.01 3.27
C GLN A 55 -21.53 15.97 4.47
N HIS A 56 -20.38 16.55 4.86
CA HIS A 56 -20.29 17.51 5.95
C HIS A 56 -19.97 18.91 5.42
N ALA A 57 -20.57 19.93 6.06
CA ALA A 57 -20.39 21.33 5.67
C ALA A 57 -19.04 21.92 6.13
N SER A 58 -18.39 21.31 7.11
CA SER A 58 -17.09 21.74 7.61
C SER A 58 -16.32 20.56 8.21
N TYR A 59 -14.99 20.69 8.17
CA TYR A 59 -14.04 19.71 8.66
C TYR A 59 -13.00 20.39 9.54
N LYS A 60 -12.28 19.61 10.33
CA LYS A 60 -11.10 20.02 11.08
C LYS A 60 -9.89 19.18 10.64
N PRO A 61 -8.69 19.76 10.57
CA PRO A 61 -7.48 18.99 10.30
C PRO A 61 -7.20 18.03 11.46
N CYS A 62 -6.69 16.83 11.15
CA CYS A 62 -6.21 15.88 12.15
C CYS A 62 -5.17 16.53 13.09
N HIS A 63 -5.13 16.11 14.36
CA HIS A 63 -4.12 16.54 15.32
C HIS A 63 -2.69 16.44 14.75
N ASN A 64 -2.35 15.30 14.16
CA ASN A 64 -1.03 15.07 13.56
C ASN A 64 -0.74 15.92 12.32
N TYR A 65 -1.79 16.41 11.65
CA TYR A 65 -1.65 17.38 10.57
C TYR A 65 -1.25 18.73 11.16
N VAL A 66 -1.97 19.24 12.16
CA VAL A 66 -1.71 20.57 12.75
C VAL A 66 -0.36 20.63 13.46
N HIS A 67 -0.08 19.67 14.35
CA HIS A 67 1.02 19.77 15.30
C HIS A 67 2.38 19.28 14.76
N TYR A 68 2.37 18.32 13.83
CA TYR A 68 3.59 17.65 13.37
C TYR A 68 3.77 17.67 11.85
N GLN A 69 2.76 18.07 11.07
CA GLN A 69 2.77 18.06 9.61
C GLN A 69 3.09 16.68 8.99
N VAL A 70 2.81 15.60 9.73
CA VAL A 70 3.00 14.21 9.28
C VAL A 70 1.74 13.60 8.69
N CYS A 71 0.63 14.34 8.69
CA CYS A 71 -0.66 13.95 8.15
C CYS A 71 -1.23 15.08 7.30
N ASN A 72 -2.15 14.76 6.39
CA ASN A 72 -2.95 15.73 5.65
C ASN A 72 -4.43 15.34 5.57
N TRP A 73 -4.90 14.43 6.42
CA TRP A 73 -6.29 13.97 6.44
C TRP A 73 -7.16 14.85 7.35
N MET A 74 -8.43 14.94 7.00
CA MET A 74 -9.44 15.77 7.64
C MET A 74 -10.47 14.91 8.38
N ILE A 75 -11.08 15.50 9.41
CA ILE A 75 -12.12 14.90 10.25
C ILE A 75 -13.35 15.80 10.14
N PRO A 76 -14.59 15.29 10.10
CA PRO A 76 -15.77 16.13 10.24
C PRO A 76 -15.69 17.01 11.49
N SER A 77 -16.04 18.30 11.37
CA SER A 77 -15.87 19.25 12.48
C SER A 77 -16.81 18.99 13.67
N ASP A 78 -17.87 18.21 13.44
CA ASP A 78 -18.90 17.81 14.40
C ASP A 78 -18.57 16.50 15.13
N GLU A 79 -17.48 15.82 14.77
CA GLU A 79 -16.98 14.67 15.51
C GLU A 79 -16.03 15.10 16.63
N ASP A 80 -16.06 14.38 17.76
CA ASP A 80 -15.19 14.63 18.91
C ASP A 80 -13.77 14.07 18.72
N GLU A 81 -13.54 13.29 17.66
CA GLU A 81 -12.24 12.66 17.38
C GLU A 81 -11.15 13.70 17.06
N GLU A 82 -9.95 13.51 17.62
CA GLU A 82 -8.78 14.35 17.33
C GLU A 82 -7.91 13.76 16.21
N PHE A 83 -7.94 12.43 16.04
CA PHE A 83 -7.14 11.71 15.06
C PHE A 83 -8.03 11.22 13.91
N CYS A 84 -7.57 11.39 12.68
CA CYS A 84 -8.27 10.88 11.51
C CYS A 84 -8.16 9.35 11.42
N GLU A 85 -8.98 8.74 10.56
CA GLU A 85 -9.02 7.28 10.33
C GLU A 85 -7.63 6.65 10.09
N SER A 86 -6.75 7.34 9.37
CA SER A 86 -5.36 6.86 9.19
C SER A 86 -4.56 6.91 10.49
N CYS A 87 -4.62 8.01 11.25
CA CYS A 87 -3.83 8.17 12.47
C CYS A 87 -4.35 7.33 13.63
N GLN A 88 -5.65 7.03 13.68
CA GLN A 88 -6.24 6.08 14.65
C GLN A 88 -5.69 4.65 14.50
N LEU A 89 -5.13 4.30 13.33
CA LEU A 89 -4.47 3.01 13.12
C LEU A 89 -3.04 2.97 13.66
N THR A 90 -2.40 4.10 14.00
CA THR A 90 -1.06 4.11 14.59
C THR A 90 -1.17 4.06 16.11
N HIS A 91 -0.56 3.05 16.71
CA HIS A 91 -0.59 2.86 18.16
C HIS A 91 0.73 3.26 18.82
N VAL A 92 1.87 2.88 18.25
CA VAL A 92 3.19 3.36 18.69
C VAL A 92 3.86 4.21 17.61
N ILE A 93 4.41 5.35 18.04
CA ILE A 93 5.28 6.22 17.24
C ILE A 93 6.69 6.27 17.83
N PRO A 94 7.71 6.61 17.03
CA PRO A 94 9.05 6.89 17.53
C PRO A 94 9.06 8.05 18.55
N ASP A 95 10.03 8.01 19.47
CA ASP A 95 10.25 9.11 20.42
C ASP A 95 10.66 10.41 19.69
N LEU A 96 9.87 11.47 19.84
CA LEU A 96 10.05 12.73 19.11
C LEU A 96 11.06 13.68 19.78
N GLU A 97 11.68 13.31 20.90
CA GLU A 97 12.79 14.09 21.47
C GLU A 97 13.99 14.16 20.50
N ASN A 98 14.18 13.13 19.66
CA ASN A 98 15.13 13.17 18.55
C ASN A 98 14.43 13.70 17.28
N SER A 99 14.95 14.79 16.72
CA SER A 99 14.41 15.42 15.51
C SER A 99 14.40 14.50 14.27
N GLU A 100 15.31 13.52 14.17
CA GLU A 100 15.33 12.58 13.04
C GLU A 100 14.12 11.64 13.07
N ASN A 101 13.63 11.31 14.26
CA ASN A 101 12.50 10.42 14.44
C ASN A 101 11.20 11.02 13.88
N LEU A 102 11.07 12.36 13.88
CA LEU A 102 9.96 13.04 13.21
C LEU A 102 9.98 12.81 11.69
N ILE A 103 11.17 12.79 11.07
CA ILE A 103 11.33 12.51 9.64
C ILE A 103 10.97 11.06 9.34
N TYR A 104 11.40 10.13 10.19
CA TYR A 104 11.06 8.71 10.04
C TYR A 104 9.55 8.49 10.15
N TRP A 105 8.93 9.07 11.18
CA TRP A 105 7.48 9.01 11.35
C TRP A 105 6.73 9.62 10.17
N PHE A 106 7.16 10.79 9.68
CA PHE A 106 6.58 11.43 8.48
C PHE A 106 6.56 10.48 7.29
N ARG A 107 7.70 9.84 6.98
CA ARG A 107 7.84 8.95 5.81
C ARG A 107 7.02 7.66 5.97
N LEU A 108 6.95 7.10 7.17
CA LEU A 108 6.11 5.93 7.46
C LEU A 108 4.63 6.26 7.32
N GLU A 109 4.19 7.38 7.89
CA GLU A 109 2.81 7.86 7.79
C GLU A 109 2.42 8.18 6.33
N GLU A 110 3.32 8.74 5.54
CA GLU A 110 3.11 8.94 4.10
C GLU A 110 2.91 7.60 3.37
N ALA A 111 3.80 6.63 3.61
CA ALA A 111 3.71 5.31 2.99
C ALA A 111 2.43 4.56 3.42
N LYS A 112 2.10 4.60 4.71
CA LYS A 112 0.85 4.04 5.24
C LYS A 112 -0.37 4.64 4.55
N ARG A 113 -0.43 5.96 4.43
CA ARG A 113 -1.58 6.62 3.77
C ARG A 113 -1.72 6.28 2.30
N ARG A 114 -0.62 6.02 1.57
CA ARG A 114 -0.68 5.50 0.19
C ARG A 114 -1.32 4.11 0.15
N PHE A 115 -0.92 3.22 1.06
CA PHE A 115 -1.59 1.93 1.23
C PHE A 115 -3.09 2.10 1.56
N LEU A 116 -3.42 2.93 2.54
CA LEU A 116 -4.80 3.15 2.97
C LEU A 116 -5.67 3.81 1.90
N TYR A 117 -5.10 4.69 1.08
CA TYR A 117 -5.77 5.24 -0.10
C TYR A 117 -6.24 4.11 -1.02
N LEU A 118 -5.35 3.18 -1.38
CA LEU A 118 -5.71 2.04 -2.20
C LEU A 118 -6.72 1.13 -1.50
N ALA A 119 -6.53 0.86 -0.21
CA ALA A 119 -7.45 0.07 0.59
C ALA A 119 -8.87 0.64 0.55
N GLN A 120 -9.00 1.96 0.70
CA GLN A 120 -10.28 2.64 0.60
C GLN A 120 -10.87 2.63 -0.82
N ARG A 121 -10.04 2.80 -1.86
CA ARG A 121 -10.46 2.69 -3.26
C ARG A 121 -10.99 1.29 -3.59
N MET A 122 -10.46 0.27 -2.92
CA MET A 122 -10.84 -1.13 -3.06
C MET A 122 -11.86 -1.60 -2.01
N ASN A 123 -12.46 -0.68 -1.24
CA ASN A 123 -13.44 -0.95 -0.17
C ASN A 123 -12.97 -1.93 0.92
N MET A 124 -11.67 -2.01 1.15
CA MET A 124 -11.04 -2.86 2.17
C MET A 124 -10.41 -2.05 3.30
N MET A 125 -10.79 -0.78 3.50
CA MET A 125 -10.19 0.07 4.55
C MET A 125 -10.26 -0.61 5.93
N PRO A 126 -9.12 -0.84 6.61
CA PRO A 126 -9.13 -1.49 7.90
C PRO A 126 -9.65 -0.54 8.99
N ARG A 127 -10.34 -1.09 9.99
CA ARG A 127 -10.74 -0.33 11.17
C ARG A 127 -9.68 -0.43 12.28
N PRO A 128 -9.58 0.59 13.17
CA PRO A 128 -8.74 0.50 14.36
C PRO A 128 -9.07 -0.74 15.20
N LYS A 129 -8.02 -1.42 15.66
CA LYS A 129 -8.15 -2.52 16.62
C LYS A 129 -8.65 -2.00 17.95
N LYS A 130 -9.63 -2.71 18.55
CA LYS A 130 -10.28 -2.30 19.80
C LYS A 130 -9.66 -2.97 21.04
N SER A 131 -9.20 -4.21 20.90
CA SER A 131 -8.59 -5.01 21.97
C SER A 131 -7.65 -6.05 21.39
N GLU A 132 -6.80 -6.69 22.20
CA GLU A 132 -5.89 -7.74 21.75
C GLU A 132 -6.63 -8.90 21.06
N ASP A 133 -7.79 -9.29 21.60
CA ASP A 133 -8.61 -10.39 21.05
C ASP A 133 -9.47 -9.99 19.84
N ASP A 134 -9.37 -8.74 19.35
CA ASP A 134 -10.16 -8.28 18.21
C ASP A 134 -9.56 -8.79 16.87
N PRO A 135 -10.20 -9.75 16.18
CA PRO A 135 -9.62 -10.36 14.99
C PRO A 135 -9.82 -9.51 13.73
N PHE A 136 -10.67 -8.46 13.78
CA PHE A 136 -11.01 -7.63 12.61
C PHE A 136 -10.37 -6.24 12.64
N GLY A 137 -9.55 -5.97 13.66
CA GLY A 137 -8.92 -4.70 13.88
C GLY A 137 -7.47 -4.69 13.45
N LEU A 138 -7.01 -3.55 12.93
CA LEU A 138 -5.61 -3.33 12.59
C LEU A 138 -5.00 -2.21 13.46
N ARG A 139 -3.73 -2.39 13.83
CA ARG A 139 -2.86 -1.33 14.38
C ARG A 139 -1.47 -1.41 13.76
N PHE A 140 -0.79 -0.28 13.70
CA PHE A 140 0.60 -0.13 13.29
C PHE A 140 1.45 0.34 14.46
N ASP A 141 2.57 -0.35 14.69
CA ASP A 141 3.59 0.04 15.65
C ASP A 141 4.87 0.40 14.89
N PHE A 142 5.29 1.66 15.02
CA PHE A 142 6.54 2.17 14.45
C PHE A 142 7.61 2.19 15.54
N LEU A 143 8.43 1.15 15.56
CA LEU A 143 9.43 0.94 16.61
C LEU A 143 10.83 1.26 16.11
N LEU A 144 11.69 1.75 17.00
CA LEU A 144 13.12 1.87 16.76
C LEU A 144 13.88 0.75 17.47
N PRO A 145 14.97 0.23 16.87
CA PRO A 145 15.81 -0.77 17.51
C PRO A 145 16.50 -0.17 18.75
N GLN A 146 16.63 -1.00 19.79
CA GLN A 146 17.44 -0.71 20.98
C GLN A 146 18.59 -1.72 21.05
N GLU A 147 19.68 -1.41 21.78
CA GLU A 147 20.92 -2.22 21.82
C GLU A 147 20.69 -3.72 22.06
N ASP A 148 19.63 -4.11 22.79
CA ASP A 148 19.26 -5.51 23.06
C ASP A 148 17.88 -5.93 22.52
N LYS A 149 17.24 -5.09 21.71
CA LYS A 149 15.89 -5.33 21.16
C LYS A 149 15.85 -4.90 19.70
N PRO A 150 16.27 -5.78 18.76
CA PRO A 150 16.07 -5.50 17.35
C PRO A 150 14.57 -5.46 17.05
N VAL A 151 14.17 -4.58 16.13
CA VAL A 151 12.79 -4.55 15.64
C VAL A 151 12.68 -5.50 14.46
N LEU A 152 11.89 -6.55 14.64
CA LEU A 152 11.47 -7.41 13.54
C LEU A 152 10.22 -6.80 12.90
N ILE A 153 10.30 -6.60 11.58
CA ILE A 153 9.15 -6.24 10.77
C ILE A 153 8.26 -7.49 10.67
N GLY A 154 6.96 -7.32 10.86
CA GLY A 154 6.04 -8.45 10.78
C GLY A 154 4.62 -8.12 11.22
N HIS A 155 3.74 -9.10 11.06
CA HIS A 155 2.36 -9.06 11.47
C HIS A 155 2.06 -10.14 12.52
N ALA A 156 1.42 -9.74 13.63
CA ALA A 156 0.89 -10.66 14.63
C ALA A 156 -0.48 -10.17 15.13
N ASN A 157 -1.52 -11.00 14.99
CA ASN A 157 -2.87 -10.76 15.53
C ASN A 157 -3.44 -9.37 15.23
N GLY A 158 -3.28 -8.85 14.01
CA GLY A 158 -3.77 -7.53 13.63
C GLY A 158 -2.88 -6.36 14.09
N VAL A 159 -1.64 -6.64 14.51
CA VAL A 159 -0.61 -5.64 14.77
C VAL A 159 0.48 -5.79 13.71
N ILE A 160 0.67 -4.75 12.90
CA ILE A 160 1.79 -4.65 11.95
C ILE A 160 2.89 -3.82 12.60
N THR A 161 4.02 -4.44 12.85
CA THR A 161 5.21 -3.77 13.39
C THR A 161 6.13 -3.41 12.23
N LEU A 162 6.53 -2.14 12.15
CA LEU A 162 7.55 -1.68 11.22
C LEU A 162 8.74 -1.11 11.98
N ASN A 163 9.93 -1.43 11.49
CA ASN A 163 11.17 -0.81 11.95
C ASN A 163 11.28 0.59 11.37
N ALA A 164 11.17 1.61 12.23
CA ALA A 164 11.15 2.99 11.81
C ALA A 164 12.46 3.45 11.14
N ILE A 165 13.58 2.77 11.41
CA ILE A 165 14.86 3.08 10.75
C ILE A 165 14.84 2.75 9.25
N GLU A 166 13.89 1.92 8.75
CA GLU A 166 13.67 1.72 7.31
C GLU A 166 13.28 3.02 6.58
N ALA A 167 12.84 4.04 7.32
CA ALA A 167 12.57 5.35 6.76
C ALA A 167 13.84 6.12 6.43
N ASP A 168 14.99 5.73 6.98
CA ASP A 168 16.30 6.17 6.52
C ASP A 168 16.64 5.49 5.18
N VAL A 169 16.96 6.31 4.18
CA VAL A 169 17.22 5.82 2.82
C VAL A 169 18.54 5.05 2.74
N VAL A 170 19.57 5.49 3.48
CA VAL A 170 20.89 4.86 3.49
C VAL A 170 20.79 3.51 4.17
N TYR A 171 20.13 3.44 5.33
CA TYR A 171 19.89 2.18 6.03
C TYR A 171 19.11 1.21 5.16
N ARG A 172 17.99 1.65 4.58
CA ARG A 172 17.12 0.80 3.77
C ARG A 172 17.85 0.27 2.54
N GLU A 173 18.61 1.12 1.85
CA GLU A 173 19.34 0.70 0.64
C GLU A 173 20.50 -0.24 0.97
N THR A 174 21.21 -0.01 2.07
CA THR A 174 22.23 -0.94 2.57
C THR A 174 21.61 -2.30 2.89
N THR A 175 20.46 -2.31 3.56
CA THR A 175 19.72 -3.53 3.89
C THR A 175 19.25 -4.26 2.64
N ARG A 176 18.69 -3.53 1.66
CA ARG A 176 18.27 -4.08 0.37
C ARG A 176 19.41 -4.85 -0.32
N VAL A 177 20.59 -4.23 -0.42
CA VAL A 177 21.77 -4.85 -1.04
C VAL A 177 22.26 -6.06 -0.24
N ASN A 178 22.36 -5.94 1.09
CA ASN A 178 22.81 -7.02 1.96
C ASN A 178 21.89 -8.24 1.94
N MET A 179 20.58 -8.02 1.79
CA MET A 179 19.56 -9.08 1.70
C MET A 179 19.36 -9.59 0.27
N GLY A 180 20.03 -9.00 -0.73
CA GLY A 180 19.86 -9.37 -2.14
C GLY A 180 18.44 -9.08 -2.67
N GLU A 181 17.77 -8.07 -2.12
CA GLU A 181 16.41 -7.71 -2.50
C GLU A 181 16.42 -6.78 -3.72
N ASN A 182 15.58 -7.09 -4.71
CA ASN A 182 15.45 -6.23 -5.90
C ASN A 182 14.56 -5.00 -5.64
N TYR A 183 13.76 -5.01 -4.58
CA TYR A 183 12.79 -3.96 -4.29
C TYR A 183 12.54 -3.86 -2.79
N ARG A 184 12.97 -2.76 -2.17
CA ARG A 184 12.73 -2.47 -0.74
C ARG A 184 12.24 -1.03 -0.56
N THR A 185 10.95 -0.88 -0.26
CA THR A 185 10.34 0.44 -0.01
C THR A 185 9.45 0.37 1.22
N LEU A 186 9.25 1.51 1.89
CA LEU A 186 8.31 1.60 3.00
C LEU A 186 6.90 1.14 2.60
N LEU A 187 6.42 1.58 1.43
CA LEU A 187 5.11 1.16 0.91
C LEU A 187 5.07 -0.34 0.64
N GLY A 188 6.18 -0.93 0.17
CA GLY A 188 6.34 -2.37 0.01
C GLY A 188 6.13 -3.11 1.34
N HIS A 189 6.73 -2.64 2.43
CA HIS A 189 6.51 -3.23 3.76
C HIS A 189 5.04 -3.14 4.19
N PHE A 190 4.39 -1.97 4.08
CA PHE A 190 2.95 -1.86 4.40
C PHE A 190 2.10 -2.82 3.58
N ARG A 191 2.39 -2.97 2.29
CA ARG A 191 1.67 -3.88 1.40
C ARG A 191 1.88 -5.33 1.78
N HIS A 192 3.13 -5.75 2.00
CA HIS A 192 3.47 -7.11 2.40
C HIS A 192 2.79 -7.48 3.72
N GLU A 193 3.00 -6.68 4.76
CA GLU A 193 2.44 -6.94 6.09
C GLU A 193 0.90 -6.89 6.12
N SER A 194 0.30 -6.02 5.30
CA SER A 194 -1.16 -6.03 5.13
C SER A 194 -1.66 -7.34 4.53
N GLY A 195 -0.83 -8.02 3.72
CA GLY A 195 -1.15 -9.33 3.16
C GLY A 195 -1.40 -10.37 4.24
N HIS A 196 -0.56 -10.42 5.28
CA HIS A 196 -0.78 -11.30 6.43
C HIS A 196 -2.05 -10.94 7.21
N TYR A 197 -2.33 -9.65 7.38
CA TYR A 197 -3.57 -9.20 8.01
C TYR A 197 -4.81 -9.66 7.22
N TYR A 198 -4.87 -9.40 5.91
CA TYR A 198 -6.01 -9.80 5.09
C TYR A 198 -6.10 -11.32 4.90
N PHE A 199 -4.99 -12.05 4.97
CA PHE A 199 -5.01 -13.51 5.05
C PHE A 199 -5.74 -13.98 6.31
N ALA A 200 -5.40 -13.41 7.47
CA ALA A 200 -6.04 -13.76 8.74
C ALA A 200 -7.54 -13.45 8.72
N LEU A 201 -7.95 -12.32 8.11
CA LEU A 201 -9.36 -12.00 7.89
C LEU A 201 -10.05 -13.01 6.97
N MET A 202 -9.44 -13.34 5.83
CA MET A 202 -9.97 -14.34 4.90
C MET A 202 -10.12 -15.69 5.60
N GLN A 203 -9.13 -16.12 6.37
CA GLN A 203 -9.17 -17.37 7.13
C GLN A 203 -10.32 -17.38 8.16
N HIS A 204 -10.57 -16.24 8.81
CA HIS A 204 -11.62 -16.11 9.82
C HIS A 204 -13.04 -16.06 9.20
N MET A 205 -13.21 -15.28 8.13
CA MET A 205 -14.51 -15.02 7.51
C MET A 205 -14.91 -16.10 6.49
N HIS A 206 -13.93 -16.66 5.80
CA HIS A 206 -14.09 -17.58 4.68
C HIS A 206 -13.12 -18.77 4.76
N PRO A 207 -13.18 -19.58 5.83
CA PRO A 207 -12.30 -20.74 5.99
C PRO A 207 -12.40 -21.76 4.85
N GLU A 208 -13.50 -21.77 4.09
CA GLU A 208 -13.69 -22.60 2.91
C GLU A 208 -12.70 -22.28 1.77
N LEU A 209 -12.17 -21.05 1.70
CA LEU A 209 -11.20 -20.66 0.68
C LEU A 209 -9.80 -21.27 0.91
N LEU A 210 -9.53 -21.83 2.10
CA LEU A 210 -8.22 -22.38 2.43
C LEU A 210 -7.86 -23.60 1.59
N ASP A 211 -8.85 -24.40 1.17
CA ASP A 211 -8.57 -25.58 0.34
C ASP A 211 -8.12 -25.17 -1.06
N GLU A 212 -8.71 -24.12 -1.63
CA GLU A 212 -8.28 -23.55 -2.90
C GLU A 212 -6.96 -22.78 -2.75
N PHE A 213 -6.78 -22.01 -1.66
CA PHE A 213 -5.51 -21.37 -1.33
C PHE A 213 -4.35 -22.37 -1.38
N ARG A 214 -4.51 -23.55 -0.76
CA ARG A 214 -3.48 -24.59 -0.72
C ARG A 214 -3.13 -25.16 -2.10
N GLN A 215 -4.02 -25.08 -3.08
CA GLN A 215 -3.73 -25.47 -4.46
C GLN A 215 -2.76 -24.49 -5.14
N TYR A 216 -2.85 -23.21 -4.81
CA TYR A 216 -2.05 -22.16 -5.44
C TYR A 216 -0.76 -21.82 -4.67
N PHE A 217 -0.84 -21.72 -3.34
CA PHE A 217 0.25 -21.25 -2.47
C PHE A 217 0.92 -22.37 -1.68
N GLY A 218 0.29 -23.54 -1.61
CA GLY A 218 0.77 -24.67 -0.81
C GLY A 218 0.25 -24.69 0.63
N ASN A 219 0.74 -25.64 1.42
CA ASN A 219 0.24 -25.92 2.76
C ASN A 219 0.79 -24.94 3.80
N GLU A 220 -0.03 -24.01 4.25
CA GLU A 220 0.30 -22.98 5.22
C GLU A 220 0.49 -23.48 6.66
N ARG A 221 0.14 -24.75 6.94
CA ARG A 221 0.28 -25.37 8.26
C ARG A 221 1.71 -25.81 8.57
N GLN A 222 2.65 -25.56 7.66
CA GLN A 222 4.06 -25.85 7.88
C GLN A 222 4.58 -25.04 9.06
N ASP A 223 5.59 -25.56 9.77
CA ASP A 223 6.23 -24.82 10.85
C ASP A 223 6.98 -23.63 10.26
N TYR A 224 6.48 -22.43 10.58
CA TYR A 224 6.99 -21.18 10.03
C TYR A 224 8.48 -20.96 10.33
N GLY A 225 8.89 -21.18 11.58
CA GLY A 225 10.28 -20.97 12.00
C GLY A 225 11.25 -21.89 11.27
N LYS A 226 10.90 -23.18 11.16
CA LYS A 226 11.72 -24.15 10.41
C LYS A 226 11.76 -23.86 8.92
N ALA A 227 10.66 -23.36 8.34
CA ALA A 227 10.59 -23.02 6.92
C ALA A 227 11.50 -21.81 6.60
N LEU A 228 11.49 -20.78 7.45
CA LEU A 228 12.41 -19.64 7.35
C LEU A 228 13.86 -20.06 7.54
N GLU A 229 14.17 -20.87 8.55
CA GLU A 229 15.53 -21.37 8.79
C GLU A 229 16.07 -22.11 7.56
N ARG A 230 15.26 -23.00 6.97
CA ARG A 230 15.62 -23.68 5.72
C ARG A 230 15.88 -22.68 4.59
N HIS A 231 15.02 -21.67 4.42
CA HIS A 231 15.19 -20.67 3.37
C HIS A 231 16.52 -19.89 3.51
N TYR A 232 16.87 -19.46 4.72
CA TYR A 232 18.13 -18.74 4.94
C TYR A 232 19.38 -19.63 4.81
N ASN A 233 19.25 -20.94 5.11
CA ASN A 233 20.37 -21.88 4.99
C ASN A 233 20.58 -22.41 3.57
N GLU A 234 19.50 -22.69 2.83
CA GLU A 234 19.53 -23.36 1.52
C GLU A 234 19.28 -22.40 0.35
N GLY A 235 18.69 -21.24 0.61
CA GLY A 235 18.25 -20.29 -0.41
C GLY A 235 16.97 -20.73 -1.14
N ALA A 236 16.56 -19.93 -2.12
CA ALA A 236 15.45 -20.26 -3.00
C ALA A 236 15.85 -21.34 -4.04
N PRO A 237 14.95 -22.26 -4.43
CA PRO A 237 15.21 -23.23 -5.50
C PRO A 237 15.58 -22.55 -6.82
N ILE A 238 16.50 -23.13 -7.61
CA ILE A 238 17.06 -22.51 -8.84
C ILE A 238 15.97 -22.00 -9.82
N ASN A 239 14.85 -22.71 -9.94
CA ASN A 239 13.75 -22.36 -10.85
C ASN A 239 12.56 -21.70 -10.14
N TRP A 240 12.78 -21.03 -9.00
CA TRP A 240 11.72 -20.40 -8.22
C TRP A 240 10.87 -19.41 -9.05
N GLN A 241 11.48 -18.71 -10.02
CA GLN A 241 10.82 -17.72 -10.88
C GLN A 241 9.71 -18.33 -11.77
N GLU A 242 9.65 -19.66 -11.88
CA GLU A 242 8.56 -20.34 -12.58
C GLU A 242 7.26 -20.35 -11.76
N LYS A 243 7.34 -20.23 -10.42
CA LYS A 243 6.20 -20.39 -9.52
C LYS A 243 5.99 -19.24 -8.53
N TYR A 244 7.03 -18.49 -8.20
CA TYR A 244 7.01 -17.49 -7.15
C TYR A 244 7.39 -16.11 -7.71
N ILE A 245 6.78 -15.08 -7.14
CA ILE A 245 7.02 -13.69 -7.56
C ILE A 245 8.39 -13.17 -7.09
N SER A 246 8.88 -13.68 -5.96
CA SER A 246 10.18 -13.35 -5.38
C SER A 246 10.86 -14.60 -4.82
N ALA A 247 12.16 -14.51 -4.55
CA ALA A 247 12.89 -15.57 -3.86
C ALA A 247 12.33 -15.80 -2.45
N TYR A 248 11.99 -14.73 -1.73
CA TYR A 248 11.46 -14.79 -0.37
C TYR A 248 10.08 -15.45 -0.30
N ALA A 249 9.24 -15.30 -1.33
CA ALA A 249 7.97 -16.02 -1.45
C ALA A 249 8.13 -17.56 -1.39
N THR A 250 9.33 -18.10 -1.64
CA THR A 250 9.59 -19.55 -1.50
C THR A 250 9.70 -20.02 -0.05
N ALA A 251 9.86 -19.09 0.90
CA ALA A 251 10.18 -19.41 2.29
C ALA A 251 9.01 -20.10 2.99
N HIS A 252 7.79 -19.59 2.82
CA HIS A 252 6.58 -20.15 3.41
C HIS A 252 5.34 -19.76 2.58
N PRO A 253 4.26 -20.57 2.54
CA PRO A 253 3.02 -20.18 1.84
C PRO A 253 2.39 -18.86 2.32
N TRP A 254 2.60 -18.48 3.59
CA TRP A 254 2.22 -17.15 4.08
C TRP A 254 3.03 -16.02 3.45
N GLU A 255 4.32 -16.25 3.18
CA GLU A 255 5.18 -15.28 2.49
C GLU A 255 4.85 -15.22 1.00
N ASP A 256 4.57 -16.36 0.37
CA ASP A 256 4.10 -16.40 -1.02
C ASP A 256 2.80 -15.61 -1.21
N TRP A 257 1.87 -15.75 -0.25
CA TRP A 257 0.66 -14.96 -0.18
C TRP A 257 0.96 -13.46 -0.02
N ALA A 258 1.73 -13.07 1.01
CA ALA A 258 2.00 -11.67 1.33
C ALA A 258 2.75 -10.95 0.20
N GLU A 259 3.72 -11.63 -0.41
CA GLU A 259 4.44 -11.12 -1.57
C GLU A 259 3.53 -10.98 -2.79
N THR A 260 2.71 -11.99 -3.10
CA THR A 260 1.79 -11.91 -4.24
C THR A 260 0.71 -10.85 -4.02
N TRP A 261 0.20 -10.73 -2.79
CA TRP A 261 -0.71 -9.68 -2.36
C TRP A 261 -0.10 -8.29 -2.54
N ALA A 262 1.14 -8.09 -2.09
CA ALA A 262 1.82 -6.83 -2.27
C ALA A 262 1.92 -6.47 -3.76
N HIS A 263 2.30 -7.42 -4.62
CA HIS A 263 2.40 -7.22 -6.07
C HIS A 263 1.06 -6.95 -6.74
N TYR A 264 0.00 -7.62 -6.28
CA TYR A 264 -1.35 -7.31 -6.70
C TYR A 264 -1.67 -5.83 -6.41
N LEU A 265 -1.39 -5.34 -5.20
CA LEU A 265 -1.59 -3.93 -4.86
C LEU A 265 -0.69 -2.97 -5.65
N HIS A 266 0.56 -3.34 -5.94
CA HIS A 266 1.45 -2.57 -6.84
C HIS A 266 0.81 -2.39 -8.21
N MET A 267 0.36 -3.50 -8.81
CA MET A 267 -0.26 -3.53 -10.13
C MET A 267 -1.51 -2.65 -10.17
N MET A 268 -2.45 -2.87 -9.24
CA MET A 268 -3.73 -2.17 -9.22
C MET A 268 -3.57 -0.65 -9.07
N GLU A 269 -2.74 -0.18 -8.15
CA GLU A 269 -2.55 1.27 -7.93
C GLU A 269 -1.75 1.94 -9.05
N THR A 270 -0.76 1.25 -9.59
CA THR A 270 0.08 1.81 -10.67
C THR A 270 -0.73 1.92 -11.96
N LEU A 271 -1.52 0.90 -12.29
CA LEU A 271 -2.45 0.94 -13.42
C LEU A 271 -3.55 1.98 -13.22
N GLU A 272 -4.06 2.16 -12.01
CA GLU A 272 -4.99 3.25 -11.72
C GLU A 272 -4.36 4.63 -12.00
N THR A 273 -3.10 4.81 -11.62
CA THR A 273 -2.36 6.05 -11.91
C THR A 273 -2.24 6.26 -13.42
N ALA A 274 -1.87 5.22 -14.16
CA ALA A 274 -1.79 5.26 -15.63
C ALA A 274 -3.16 5.55 -16.29
N TYR A 275 -4.24 4.97 -15.74
CA TYR A 275 -5.61 5.20 -16.18
C TYR A 275 -6.00 6.68 -16.09
N TYR A 276 -5.87 7.29 -14.90
CA TYR A 276 -6.22 8.70 -14.70
C TYR A 276 -5.23 9.67 -15.34
N GLY A 277 -3.97 9.25 -15.52
CA GLY A 277 -2.97 9.98 -16.31
C GLY A 277 -3.24 9.96 -17.81
N GLY A 278 -4.23 9.20 -18.28
CA GLY A 278 -4.56 9.09 -19.70
C GLY A 278 -3.47 8.36 -20.50
N MET A 279 -2.61 7.57 -19.84
CA MET A 279 -1.53 6.86 -20.52
C MET A 279 -2.10 5.80 -21.47
N ARG A 280 -1.57 5.78 -22.70
CA ARG A 280 -1.89 4.79 -23.72
C ARG A 280 -0.60 4.40 -24.44
N VAL A 281 -0.51 3.16 -24.87
CA VAL A 281 0.58 2.67 -25.72
C VAL A 281 -0.04 2.15 -27.00
N GLU A 282 0.36 2.73 -28.13
CA GLU A 282 -0.01 2.22 -29.45
C GLU A 282 1.00 1.17 -29.88
N GLY A 283 0.55 -0.09 -29.91
CA GLY A 283 1.31 -1.19 -30.47
C GLY A 283 1.36 -1.16 -32.00
N ASN A 284 2.10 -2.09 -32.58
CA ASN A 284 2.26 -2.22 -34.04
C ASN A 284 1.61 -3.49 -34.61
N GLY A 285 0.79 -4.18 -33.81
CA GLY A 285 0.17 -5.46 -34.19
C GLY A 285 1.13 -6.64 -34.28
N SER A 286 2.37 -6.50 -33.77
CA SER A 286 3.36 -7.57 -33.75
C SER A 286 4.00 -7.73 -32.36
N TYR A 287 5.26 -7.34 -32.20
CA TYR A 287 6.02 -7.49 -30.95
C TYR A 287 5.82 -6.32 -29.96
N LEU A 288 5.27 -5.19 -30.42
CA LEU A 288 4.89 -4.09 -29.52
C LEU A 288 3.42 -4.25 -29.14
N ALA A 289 3.20 -4.63 -27.88
CA ALA A 289 1.88 -4.72 -27.30
C ALA A 289 1.26 -3.32 -27.13
N SER A 290 -0.05 -3.24 -27.33
CA SER A 290 -0.83 -2.04 -27.02
C SER A 290 -1.20 -2.01 -25.54
N MET A 291 -1.51 -0.81 -25.04
CA MET A 291 -2.14 -0.61 -23.75
C MET A 291 -3.22 0.45 -23.89
N ASP A 292 -4.46 0.04 -23.64
CA ASP A 292 -5.61 0.91 -23.55
C ASP A 292 -6.48 0.49 -22.39
N PHE A 293 -7.12 1.45 -21.72
CA PHE A 293 -8.00 1.15 -20.61
C PHE A 293 -9.46 1.28 -21.05
N LYS A 294 -10.18 0.16 -21.02
CA LYS A 294 -11.63 0.07 -21.25
C LYS A 294 -12.42 0.52 -20.02
N GLU A 295 -11.88 0.27 -18.84
CA GLU A 295 -12.45 0.60 -17.53
C GLU A 295 -11.36 0.98 -16.53
N CYS A 296 -11.76 1.50 -15.36
CA CYS A 296 -10.81 1.73 -14.28
C CYS A 296 -10.31 0.38 -13.75
N PRO A 297 -9.00 0.17 -13.59
CA PRO A 297 -8.47 -1.08 -13.04
C PRO A 297 -9.04 -1.40 -11.66
N ILE A 298 -9.21 -0.37 -10.82
CA ILE A 298 -9.87 -0.55 -9.52
C ILE A 298 -11.35 -0.80 -9.73
N GLY A 299 -11.80 -2.01 -9.37
CA GLY A 299 -13.18 -2.47 -9.60
C GLY A 299 -13.44 -3.01 -11.00
N GLY A 300 -12.43 -3.01 -11.88
CA GLY A 300 -12.53 -3.61 -13.21
C GLY A 300 -12.81 -5.11 -13.14
N GLN A 301 -13.62 -5.61 -14.07
CA GLN A 301 -14.08 -6.99 -14.11
C GLN A 301 -13.23 -7.85 -15.06
N ASP A 302 -12.64 -7.23 -16.09
CA ASP A 302 -11.79 -7.92 -17.06
C ASP A 302 -10.34 -8.00 -16.55
N PHE A 303 -10.09 -8.96 -15.67
CA PHE A 303 -8.78 -9.12 -15.05
C PHE A 303 -7.67 -9.51 -16.05
N GLU A 304 -8.01 -10.20 -17.14
CA GLU A 304 -7.02 -10.53 -18.17
C GLU A 304 -6.57 -9.25 -18.88
N HIS A 305 -7.50 -8.33 -19.20
CA HIS A 305 -7.14 -7.03 -19.76
C HIS A 305 -6.31 -6.17 -18.79
N ILE A 306 -6.55 -6.28 -17.48
CA ILE A 306 -5.70 -5.66 -16.45
C ILE A 306 -4.28 -6.24 -16.47
N LEU A 307 -4.13 -7.57 -16.54
CA LEU A 307 -2.84 -8.25 -16.62
C LEU A 307 -2.08 -7.90 -17.91
N GLU A 308 -2.76 -7.86 -19.05
CA GLU A 308 -2.19 -7.46 -20.34
C GLU A 308 -1.65 -6.02 -20.27
N ASN A 309 -2.47 -5.09 -19.76
CA ASN A 309 -2.05 -3.71 -19.55
C ASN A 309 -0.87 -3.59 -18.59
N TRP A 310 -0.82 -4.40 -17.53
CA TRP A 310 0.30 -4.42 -16.60
C TRP A 310 1.61 -4.85 -17.25
N VAL A 311 1.58 -5.90 -18.05
CA VAL A 311 2.77 -6.38 -18.78
C VAL A 311 3.26 -5.31 -19.75
N THR A 312 2.37 -4.68 -20.52
CA THR A 312 2.74 -3.59 -21.43
C THR A 312 3.30 -2.39 -20.68
N LEU A 313 2.68 -1.98 -19.57
CA LEU A 313 3.13 -0.83 -18.78
C LEU A 313 4.52 -1.07 -18.18
N THR A 314 4.72 -2.21 -17.52
CA THR A 314 5.99 -2.54 -16.84
C THR A 314 7.14 -2.72 -17.83
N PHE A 315 6.89 -3.32 -18.99
CA PHE A 315 7.89 -3.39 -20.07
C PHE A 315 8.39 -2.00 -20.47
N ASN A 316 7.47 -1.07 -20.76
CA ASN A 316 7.81 0.30 -21.15
C ASN A 316 8.46 1.08 -19.99
N LEU A 317 7.96 0.92 -18.77
CA LEU A 317 8.50 1.57 -17.58
C LEU A 317 9.95 1.15 -17.31
N ASN A 318 10.24 -0.15 -17.38
CA ASN A 318 11.61 -0.67 -17.23
C ASN A 318 12.51 -0.18 -18.36
N ALA A 319 12.03 -0.16 -19.61
CA ALA A 319 12.80 0.37 -20.73
C ALA A 319 13.16 1.86 -20.54
N LEU A 320 12.22 2.68 -20.09
CA LEU A 320 12.45 4.10 -19.77
C LEU A 320 13.45 4.27 -18.62
N ASN A 321 13.35 3.47 -17.56
CA ASN A 321 14.31 3.47 -16.46
C ASN A 321 15.73 3.15 -16.93
N ARG A 322 15.91 2.08 -17.71
CA ARG A 322 17.21 1.70 -18.27
C ARG A 322 17.80 2.80 -19.14
N CYS A 323 16.99 3.52 -19.92
CA CYS A 323 17.44 4.67 -20.71
C CYS A 323 17.97 5.82 -19.85
N MET A 324 17.47 5.97 -18.61
CA MET A 324 17.96 6.95 -17.65
C MET A 324 19.12 6.43 -16.79
N GLY A 325 19.61 5.20 -17.04
CA GLY A 325 20.66 4.57 -16.25
C GLY A 325 20.20 4.04 -14.88
N LEU A 326 18.90 3.81 -14.71
CA LEU A 326 18.30 3.24 -13.51
C LEU A 326 18.02 1.75 -13.68
N GLU A 327 17.92 1.03 -12.55
CA GLU A 327 17.43 -0.34 -12.51
C GLU A 327 15.95 -0.42 -12.94
N ASP A 328 15.50 -1.63 -13.24
CA ASP A 328 14.09 -1.90 -13.54
C ASP A 328 13.20 -1.42 -12.37
N ALA A 329 12.20 -0.58 -12.65
CA ALA A 329 11.22 -0.17 -11.65
C ALA A 329 10.37 -1.34 -11.17
N TYR A 330 10.16 -2.33 -12.04
CA TYR A 330 9.47 -3.57 -11.74
C TYR A 330 10.33 -4.78 -12.17
N PRO A 331 11.27 -5.23 -11.31
CA PRO A 331 12.23 -6.29 -11.62
C PRO A 331 11.67 -7.71 -11.41
N PHE A 332 10.36 -7.91 -11.60
CA PHE A 332 9.68 -9.17 -11.31
C PHE A 332 9.16 -9.85 -12.58
N LYS A 333 9.10 -11.18 -12.53
CA LYS A 333 8.58 -12.01 -13.62
C LYS A 333 7.21 -12.59 -13.26
N LEU A 334 6.21 -12.29 -14.07
CA LEU A 334 4.88 -12.90 -13.95
C LEU A 334 4.81 -14.20 -14.75
N SER A 335 5.18 -15.31 -14.13
CA SER A 335 4.91 -16.65 -14.68
C SER A 335 3.41 -16.95 -14.65
N GLU A 336 2.95 -17.97 -15.40
CA GLU A 336 1.54 -18.36 -15.37
C GLU A 336 1.07 -18.75 -13.97
N ALA A 337 1.90 -19.45 -13.18
CA ALA A 337 1.59 -19.78 -11.79
C ALA A 337 1.41 -18.54 -10.91
N VAL A 338 2.21 -17.48 -11.12
CA VAL A 338 2.03 -16.22 -10.39
C VAL A 338 0.76 -15.50 -10.85
N LYS A 339 0.47 -15.50 -12.15
CA LYS A 339 -0.79 -14.94 -12.68
C LYS A 339 -2.01 -15.66 -12.10
N ASP A 340 -1.96 -16.98 -11.93
CA ASP A 340 -3.04 -17.75 -11.30
C ASP A 340 -3.26 -17.35 -9.83
N LYS A 341 -2.19 -17.10 -9.08
CA LYS A 341 -2.29 -16.55 -7.72
C LYS A 341 -2.89 -15.15 -7.71
N LEU A 342 -2.51 -14.28 -8.65
CA LEU A 342 -3.10 -12.95 -8.81
C LEU A 342 -4.60 -13.04 -9.14
N ARG A 343 -5.01 -13.99 -10.01
CA ARG A 343 -6.42 -14.29 -10.32
C ARG A 343 -7.18 -14.75 -9.07
N PHE A 344 -6.56 -15.60 -8.25
CA PHE A 344 -7.15 -16.04 -6.98
C PHE A 344 -7.46 -14.83 -6.07
N ILE A 345 -6.52 -13.91 -5.91
CA ILE A 345 -6.70 -12.68 -5.11
C ILE A 345 -7.84 -11.83 -5.68
N HIS A 346 -7.80 -11.54 -6.98
CA HIS A 346 -8.78 -10.69 -7.64
C HIS A 346 -10.22 -11.23 -7.48
N ARG A 347 -10.42 -12.51 -7.82
CA ARG A 347 -11.74 -13.17 -7.87
C ARG A 347 -12.35 -13.42 -6.50
N HIS A 348 -11.55 -13.80 -5.50
CA HIS A 348 -12.11 -14.22 -4.21
C HIS A 348 -12.07 -13.11 -3.19
N VAL A 349 -10.93 -12.46 -3.04
CA VAL A 349 -10.76 -11.55 -1.91
C VAL A 349 -11.54 -10.25 -2.12
N LEU A 350 -11.48 -9.68 -3.30
CA LEU A 350 -12.17 -8.41 -3.55
C LEU A 350 -13.66 -8.55 -3.85
N GLU A 351 -14.05 -9.63 -4.54
CA GLU A 351 -15.46 -9.79 -4.91
C GLU A 351 -16.29 -10.48 -3.84
N LYS A 352 -15.68 -11.31 -2.98
CA LYS A 352 -16.42 -12.12 -2.00
C LYS A 352 -16.11 -11.73 -0.56
N VAL A 353 -14.84 -11.46 -0.24
CA VAL A 353 -14.43 -11.25 1.16
C VAL A 353 -14.64 -9.79 1.60
N PHE A 354 -14.33 -8.82 0.75
CA PHE A 354 -14.36 -7.38 1.10
C PHE A 354 -15.39 -6.55 0.32
N LYS A 355 -16.47 -7.18 -0.15
CA LYS A 355 -17.52 -6.51 -0.93
C LYS A 355 -18.57 -5.80 -0.09
#